data_AF-A0A529YWD7-F1
#
_entry.id   AF-A0A529YWD7-F1
#
_cell.length_a   1.000
_cell.length_b   1.000
_cell.length_c   1.000
_cell.angle_alpha   90.00
_cell.angle_beta   90.00
_cell.angle_gamma   90.00
#
_symmetry.space_group_name_H-M   'P 1'
#
loop_
_entity.id
_entity.type
_entity.pdbx_description
1 polymer ?
#
loop_
_entity_poly.entity_id
_entity_poly.type
_entity_poly.pdbx_seq_one_letter_code
_entity_poly.pdbx_strand_id
1 'polypeptide(L)' 'MKVMVTGHQGYIGSVMVPMLLRAGHAVTGYDSDLYRRCTFAAGGERASVPSIQKDVR' A
#
# COMPACT_ATOMS: atom_id res chain seq x y z
N MET A 1 4.52 2.41 -15.27
CA MET A 1 3.70 3.62 -15.05
C MET A 1 3.91 4.12 -13.62
N LYS A 2 3.62 5.40 -13.32
CA LYS A 2 3.61 5.93 -11.94
C LYS A 2 2.20 5.77 -11.36
N VAL A 3 2.05 5.10 -10.22
CA VAL A 3 0.76 4.75 -9.63
C VAL A 3 0.75 5.16 -8.16
N MET A 4 -0.27 5.93 -7.76
CA MET A 4 -0.53 6.19 -6.34
C MET A 4 -1.63 5.25 -5.85
N VAL A 5 -1.36 4.54 -4.76
CA VAL A 5 -2.33 3.61 -4.14
C VAL A 5 -2.82 4.21 -2.83
N THR A 6 -4.08 4.60 -2.78
CA THR A 6 -4.75 4.97 -1.53
C THR A 6 -5.12 3.72 -0.75
N GLY A 7 -4.96 3.74 0.58
CA GLY A 7 -5.21 2.56 1.42
C GLY A 7 -4.15 1.46 1.24
N HIS A 8 -2.93 1.82 0.85
CA HIS A 8 -1.88 0.84 0.50
C HIS A 8 -1.48 -0.10 1.64
N GLN A 9 -1.73 0.28 2.90
CA GLN A 9 -1.48 -0.55 4.08
C GLN A 9 -2.69 -1.42 4.46
N GLY A 10 -3.85 -1.16 3.84
CA GLY A 10 -5.08 -1.89 4.10
C GLY A 10 -5.12 -3.27 3.44
N TYR A 11 -6.23 -3.99 3.66
CA TYR A 11 -6.44 -5.35 3.17
C TYR A 11 -6.14 -5.52 1.67
N ILE A 12 -6.81 -4.74 0.81
CA ILE A 12 -6.60 -4.80 -0.65
C ILE A 12 -5.22 -4.24 -1.03
N GLY A 13 -4.82 -3.12 -0.41
CA GLY A 13 -3.53 -2.48 -0.67
C GLY A 13 -2.34 -3.42 -0.46
N SER A 14 -2.38 -4.21 0.62
CA SER A 14 -1.32 -5.16 0.99
C SER A 14 -1.06 -6.23 -0.08
N VAL A 15 -2.08 -6.60 -0.86
CA VAL A 15 -1.97 -7.57 -1.97
C VAL A 15 -1.71 -6.87 -3.29
N MET A 16 -2.38 -5.75 -3.55
CA MET A 16 -2.33 -5.03 -4.81
C MET A 16 -0.97 -4.36 -5.05
N VAL A 17 -0.35 -3.77 -4.01
CA VAL A 17 0.95 -3.10 -4.15
C VAL A 17 2.04 -4.05 -4.67
N PRO A 18 2.25 -5.25 -4.08
CA PRO A 18 3.16 -6.24 -4.64
C PRO A 18 2.86 -6.61 -6.10
N MET A 19 1.58 -6.71 -6.48
CA MET A 19 1.20 -7.03 -7.87
C MET A 19 1.60 -5.92 -8.84
N LEU A 20 1.34 -4.65 -8.48
CA LEU A 20 1.72 -3.50 -9.29
C LEU A 20 3.24 -3.36 -9.43
N LEU A 21 3.98 -3.62 -8.35
CA LEU A 21 5.45 -3.65 -8.39
C LEU A 21 5.97 -4.74 -9.33
N ARG A 22 5.42 -5.97 -9.26
CA ARG A 22 5.77 -7.08 -10.18
C ARG A 22 5.44 -6.77 -11.63
N ALA A 23 4.41 -5.96 -11.88
CA ALA A 23 4.07 -5.47 -13.22
C ALA A 23 4.98 -4.32 -13.72
N GLY A 24 6.05 -3.96 -12.99
CA GLY A 24 7.00 -2.93 -13.41
C GLY A 24 6.48 -1.50 -13.22
N HIS A 25 5.56 -1.28 -12.30
CA HIS A 25 5.06 0.06 -11.98
C HIS A 25 5.84 0.70 -10.83
N ALA A 26 6.06 2.01 -10.91
CA ALA A 26 6.56 2.81 -9.80
C ALA A 26 5.38 3.17 -8.90
N VAL A 27 5.34 2.62 -7.69
CA VAL A 27 4.21 2.74 -6.76
C VAL A 27 4.55 3.69 -5.62
N THR A 28 3.63 4.61 -5.32
CA THR A 28 3.65 5.44 -4.11
C THR A 28 2.39 5.15 -3.28
N GLY A 29 2.55 4.88 -2.00
CA GLY A 29 1.45 4.66 -1.06
C GLY A 29 0.87 5.97 -0.53
N TYR A 30 -0.42 5.97 -0.23
CA TYR A 30 -1.11 7.04 0.50
C TYR A 30 -2.07 6.41 1.51
N ASP A 31 -1.93 6.69 2.80
CA ASP A 31 -2.79 6.09 3.83
C ASP A 31 -2.84 6.97 5.09
N SER A 32 -3.97 7.02 5.79
CA SER A 32 -4.07 7.69 7.10
C SER A 32 -3.43 6.86 8.23
N ASP A 33 -3.12 5.59 7.96
CA ASP A 33 -2.52 4.61 8.87
C ASP A 33 -3.41 4.31 10.11
N LEU A 34 -4.73 4.36 9.91
CA LEU A 34 -5.72 4.10 10.98
C LEU A 34 -5.60 2.67 11.53
N TYR A 35 -5.19 1.71 10.68
CA TYR A 35 -5.12 0.29 10.99
C TYR A 35 -3.69 -0.23 11.19
N ARG A 36 -2.71 0.62 11.52
CA ARG A 36 -1.28 0.25 11.62
C ARG A 36 -0.95 -0.98 12.47
N ARG A 37 -1.81 -1.29 13.45
CA ARG A 37 -1.71 -2.44 14.38
C ARG A 37 -2.56 -3.66 13.97
N CYS A 38 -3.23 -3.60 12.82
CA CYS A 38 -4.07 -4.64 12.27
C CYS A 38 -3.45 -5.10 10.94
N THR A 39 -2.60 -6.11 11.00
CA THR A 39 -1.86 -6.63 9.84
C THR A 39 -2.56 -7.80 9.20
N PHE A 40 -2.40 -7.98 7.88
CA PHE A 40 -2.95 -9.11 7.15
C PHE A 40 -1.85 -10.09 6.73
N ALA A 41 -1.61 -11.12 7.54
CA ALA A 41 -0.51 -12.07 7.33
C ALA A 41 -0.59 -12.82 5.98
N ALA A 42 -1.79 -13.18 5.52
CA ALA A 42 -1.96 -13.87 4.24
C ALA A 42 -1.70 -12.96 3.02
N GLY A 43 -1.58 -11.64 3.21
CA GLY A 43 -1.13 -10.69 2.18
C GLY A 43 0.39 -10.71 1.97
N GLY A 44 1.13 -11.42 2.82
CA GLY A 44 2.59 -11.46 2.82
C GLY A 44 3.21 -10.27 3.55
N GLU A 45 4.53 -10.12 3.37
CA GLU A 45 5.28 -9.00 3.94
C GLU A 45 4.82 -7.66 3.35
N ARG A 46 4.77 -6.63 4.19
CA ARG A 46 4.38 -5.29 3.75
C ARG A 46 5.40 -4.75 2.77
N ALA A 47 4.93 -4.41 1.57
CA ALA A 47 5.79 -3.82 0.54
C ALA A 47 6.33 -2.46 1.00
N SER A 48 7.65 -2.32 1.05
CA SER A 48 8.32 -1.06 1.35
C SER A 48 8.30 -0.18 0.10
N VAL A 49 7.36 0.78 0.06
CA VAL A 49 7.24 1.79 -1.01
C VAL A 49 7.24 3.19 -0.39
N PRO A 50 7.65 4.24 -1.13
CA PRO A 50 7.45 5.61 -0.68
C PRO A 50 5.99 5.84 -0.29
N SER A 51 5.73 6.38 0.89
CA SER A 51 4.37 6.54 1.42
C SER A 51 4.12 7.94 1.96
N ILE A 52 2.93 8.47 1.68
CA ILE A 52 2.41 9.69 2.30
C ILE A 52 1.40 9.27 3.37
N GLN A 53 1.66 9.65 4.62
CA GLN A 53 0.73 9.43 5.71
C GLN A 53 -0.17 10.66 5.90
N LYS A 54 -1.38 10.61 5.36
CA LYS A 54 -2.35 11.72 5.43
C LYS A 54 -3.77 11.21 5.17
N ASP A 55 -4.75 11.93 5.69
CA ASP A 55 -6.15 11.77 5.28
C ASP A 55 -6.45 12.51 3.97
N VAL A 56 -7.26 11.88 3.11
CA VAL A 56 -7.68 12.44 1.82
C VAL A 56 -8.75 13.53 1.94
N ARG A 57 -9.42 13.63 3.10
CA ARG A 57 -10.45 14.65 3.36
C ARG A 57 -9.87 16.02 3.67
#